data_AF-A0A8T5RB26-F1
#
_entry.id   AF-A0A8T5RB26-F1
#
_cell.length_a   1.000
_cell.length_b   1.000
_cell.length_c   1.000
_cell.angle_alpha   90.00
_cell.angle_beta   90.00
_cell.angle_gamma   90.00
#
_symmetry.space_group_name_H-M   'P 1'
#
loop_
_entity.id
_entity.type
_entity.pdbx_description
1 polymer ?
#
loop_
_entity_poly.entity_id
_entity_poly.type
_entity_poly.pdbx_seq_one_letter_code
_entity_poly.pdbx_strand_id
1 'polypeptide(L)' 'MSKNPPNCYICGKNCENILDRCYYCICDTFVCDMCINSIKKNDTTWICPNCKEERNLSESMLFRDQ' A
#
# COMPACT_ATOMS: atom_id res chain seq x y z
N MET A 1 2.93 11.64 -14.17
CA MET A 1 3.61 10.32 -14.22
C MET A 1 2.78 9.34 -13.40
N SER A 2 2.10 8.40 -14.07
CA SER A 2 1.39 7.33 -13.38
C SER A 2 2.43 6.46 -12.66
N LYS A 3 2.40 6.45 -11.33
CA LYS A 3 3.26 5.58 -10.53
C LYS A 3 2.64 4.19 -10.55
N ASN A 4 2.97 3.44 -11.59
CA ASN A 4 2.47 2.09 -11.74
C ASN A 4 3.17 1.17 -10.72
N PRO A 5 2.47 0.16 -10.19
CA PRO A 5 3.09 -0.91 -9.43
C PRO A 5 4.32 -1.47 -10.19
N PRO A 6 5.40 -1.83 -9.50
CA PRO A 6 5.54 -1.94 -8.04
C PRO A 6 6.11 -0.68 -7.35
N ASN A 7 5.92 0.51 -7.91
CA ASN A 7 6.40 1.74 -7.27
C ASN A 7 5.41 2.27 -6.22
N CYS A 8 5.91 2.65 -5.05
CA CYS A 8 5.10 3.28 -4.02
C CYS A 8 4.50 4.60 -4.52
N TYR A 9 3.19 4.74 -4.44
CA TYR A 9 2.44 5.90 -4.89
C TYR A 9 2.88 7.20 -4.19
N ILE A 10 3.29 7.11 -2.92
CA ILE A 10 3.69 8.27 -2.12
C ILE A 10 5.13 8.67 -2.47
N CYS A 11 6.11 7.83 -2.13
CA CYS A 11 7.53 8.19 -2.25
C CYS A 11 8.16 7.87 -3.61
N GLY A 12 7.48 7.13 -4.50
CA GLY A 12 8.00 6.74 -5.81
C GLY A 12 9.10 5.67 -5.77
N LYS A 13 9.48 5.15 -4.60
CA LYS A 13 10.46 4.06 -4.50
C LYS A 13 9.90 2.77 -5.11
N ASN A 14 10.74 2.08 -5.88
CA ASN A 14 10.45 0.73 -6.36
C ASN A 14 10.43 -0.24 -5.16
N CYS A 15 9.36 -1.04 -5.06
CA CYS A 15 9.13 -1.98 -3.98
C CYS A 15 9.31 -3.46 -4.36
N GLU A 16 9.91 -3.79 -5.51
CA GLU A 16 10.10 -5.18 -6.00
C GLU A 16 10.72 -6.11 -4.94
N ASN A 17 11.68 -5.62 -4.17
CA ASN A 17 12.40 -6.41 -3.18
C ASN A 17 11.67 -6.50 -1.81
N ILE A 18 10.54 -5.81 -1.65
CA ILE A 18 9.76 -5.73 -0.40
C ILE A 18 8.26 -5.88 -0.66
N LEU A 19 7.88 -6.59 -1.73
CA LEU A 19 6.47 -6.76 -2.11
C LEU A 19 5.65 -7.47 -1.01
N ASP A 20 6.31 -8.29 -0.19
CA ASP A 20 5.77 -8.94 1.02
C ASP A 20 5.31 -7.92 2.09
N ARG A 21 5.86 -6.70 2.06
CA ARG A 21 5.58 -5.63 3.04
C ARG A 21 4.87 -4.45 2.41
N CYS A 22 4.31 -4.63 1.22
CA CYS A 22 3.57 -3.59 0.52
C CYS A 22 2.07 -3.81 0.58
N TYR A 23 1.36 -2.68 0.55
CA TYR A 23 -0.07 -2.60 0.68
C TYR A 23 -0.66 -2.18 -0.65
N TYR A 24 -1.50 -3.06 -1.20
CA TYR A 24 -2.19 -2.90 -2.46
C TYR A 24 -3.62 -2.45 -2.25
N CYS A 25 -4.07 -1.54 -3.10
CA CYS A 25 -5.48 -1.19 -3.25
C CYS A 25 -5.92 -1.57 -4.66
N ILE A 26 -7.14 -2.12 -4.80
CA ILE A 26 -7.72 -2.59 -6.08
C ILE A 26 -7.83 -1.51 -7.16
N CYS A 27 -7.66 -0.23 -6.81
CA CYS A 27 -7.51 0.87 -7.78
C CYS A 27 -6.06 1.01 -8.29
N ASP A 28 -5.32 -0.09 -8.33
CA ASP A 28 -3.92 -0.20 -8.77
C ASP A 28 -2.96 0.75 -8.05
N THR A 29 -3.20 0.98 -6.76
CA THR A 29 -2.33 1.83 -5.93
C THR A 29 -1.48 0.97 -4.99
N PHE A 30 -0.17 1.20 -5.03
CA PHE A 30 0.82 0.52 -4.22
C PHE A 30 1.39 1.44 -3.14
N VAL A 31 1.51 1.00 -1.89
CA VAL A 31 2.13 1.76 -0.80
C VAL A 31 3.09 0.88 -0.01
N CYS A 32 4.32 1.35 0.20
CA CYS A 32 5.29 0.62 1.02
C CYS A 32 5.01 0.72 2.52
N ASP A 33 5.55 -0.20 3.29
CA ASP A 33 5.54 -0.23 4.76
C ASP A 33 5.98 1.08 5.43
N MET A 34 6.94 1.81 4.87
CA MET A 34 7.32 3.10 5.44
C MET A 34 6.21 4.14 5.28
N CYS A 35 5.60 4.21 4.08
CA CYS A 35 4.58 5.21 3.79
C CYS A 35 3.22 4.86 4.39
N ILE A 36 2.88 3.57 4.52
CA ILE A 36 1.61 3.14 5.10
C ILE A 36 1.48 3.63 6.54
N ASN A 37 2.58 3.62 7.30
CA ASN A 37 2.60 4.03 8.70
C ASN A 37 2.23 5.50 8.90
N SER A 38 2.39 6.33 7.86
CA SER A 38 2.00 7.75 7.89
C SER A 38 0.56 8.01 7.44
N ILE A 39 -0.11 7.04 6.81
CA ILE A 39 -1.47 7.21 6.25
C ILE A 39 -2.50 6.23 6.82
N LYS A 40 -2.06 5.26 7.64
CA LYS A 40 -2.98 4.36 8.35
C LYS A 40 -3.88 5.18 9.27
N LYS A 41 -5.15 4.83 9.29
CA LYS A 41 -6.16 5.48 10.14
C LYS A 41 -6.07 4.96 11.56
N ASN A 42 -5.78 3.67 11.70
CA ASN A 42 -5.60 2.96 12.96
C ASN A 42 -4.72 1.72 12.69
N ASP A 43 -4.64 0.79 13.64
CA ASP A 43 -3.79 -0.40 13.54
C ASP A 43 -4.34 -1.51 12.64
N THR A 44 -5.57 -1.38 12.11
CA THR A 44 -6.21 -2.36 11.24
C THR A 44 -6.59 -1.81 9.87
N THR A 45 -6.73 -0.49 9.72
CA THR A 45 -7.19 0.14 8.48
C THR A 45 -6.34 1.32 8.02
N TRP A 46 -6.33 1.53 6.71
CA TRP A 46 -5.68 2.66 6.04
C TRP A 46 -6.61 3.26 4.98
N ILE A 47 -6.37 4.52 4.65
CA ILE A 47 -7.14 5.23 3.61
C ILE A 47 -6.26 5.29 2.37
N CYS A 48 -6.75 4.75 1.25
CA CYS A 48 -6.01 4.80 -0.01
C CYS A 48 -5.76 6.26 -0.43
N PRO A 49 -4.52 6.68 -0.72
CA PRO A 49 -4.22 8.07 -1.07
C PRO A 49 -4.80 8.47 -2.43
N ASN A 50 -5.10 7.49 -3.30
CA ASN A 50 -5.67 7.69 -4.62
C ASN A 50 -7.22 7.75 -4.58
N CYS A 51 -7.90 6.65 -4.26
CA CYS A 51 -9.37 6.55 -4.30
C CYS A 51 -10.10 6.93 -3.01
N LYS A 52 -9.37 7.18 -1.91
CA LYS A 52 -9.91 7.52 -0.58
C LYS A 52 -10.78 6.43 0.09
N GLU A 53 -10.85 5.23 -0.47
CA GLU A 53 -11.49 4.10 0.18
C GLU A 53 -10.70 3.64 1.41
N GLU A 54 -11.41 3.27 2.46
CA GLU A 54 -10.86 2.62 3.64
C GLU A 54 -10.67 1.13 3.38
N ARG A 55 -9.48 0.62 3.73
CA ARG A 55 -9.08 -0.77 3.49
C ARG A 55 -8.48 -1.37 4.75
N ASN A 56 -8.65 -2.67 4.94
CA ASN A 56 -7.95 -3.40 5.97
C ASN A 56 -6.47 -3.59 5.59
N LEU A 57 -5.55 -3.35 6.53
CA LEU A 57 -4.10 -3.45 6.32
C LEU A 57 -3.69 -4.88 5.94
N SER A 58 -4.09 -5.88 6.72
CA SER A 58 -3.74 -7.29 6.51
C SER A 58 -4.31 -7.83 5.19
N GLU A 59 -5.54 -7.44 4.84
CA GLU A 59 -6.14 -7.83 3.55
C GLU A 59 -5.48 -7.13 2.35
N SER A 60 -4.89 -5.96 2.57
CA SER A 60 -4.21 -5.20 1.51
C SER A 60 -2.80 -5.72 1.22
N MET A 61 -2.23 -6.57 2.08
CA MET A 61 -0.91 -7.17 1.80
C MET A 61 -1.02 -8.17 0.65
N LEU A 62 -0.09 -8.08 -0.32
CA LEU A 62 -0.04 -9.01 -1.46
C LEU A 62 0.23 -10.45 -1.03
N PHE A 63 1.16 -10.61 -0.10
CA PHE A 63 1.52 -11.90 0.46
C PHE A 63 1.00 -11.92 1.89
N ARG A 64 0.13 -12.88 2.17
CA ARG A 64 -0.44 -13.11 3.49
C ARG A 64 0.24 -14.36 4.03
N ASP A 65 0.89 -14.25 5.19
CA ASP A 65 1.26 -15.44 5.96
C ASP A 65 -0.04 -16.19 6.27
N GLN A 66 -0.16 -17.43 5.79
CA GLN A 66 -1.31 -18.30 6.07
C GLN A 66 -1.30 -18.76 7.53
#